data_AF-A0AA39FBS3-F1
#
_entry.id   AF-A0AA39FBS3-F1
#
_cell.length_a   1.000
_cell.length_b   1.000
_cell.length_c   1.000
_cell.angle_alpha   90.00
_cell.angle_beta   90.00
_cell.angle_gamma   90.00
#
_symmetry.space_group_name_H-M   'P 1'
#
loop_
_entity.id
_entity.type
_entity.pdbx_description
1 polymer ?
#
loop_
_entity_poly.entity_id
_entity_poly.type
_entity_poly.pdbx_seq_one_letter_code
_entity_poly.pdbx_strand_id
1 'polypeptide(L)'
;MSILLEARPYRPFKSSEEYLIAMKEDLAEWLNALYPELRMNPDNFMDRLDTGVAICKHANNVRKAALDYVARRQARKIMTRSITSSLAMPMCQMADVAFLPNAKAGTFFARDNVSNFISWCRNSLGIIDCLLFESDDLIMRKNERHVILCLLEVARRGAKFGMLAPMLVQMERQIDREIAAENKASYGTGNDESDDEYEEMQPAETCLIYGPQPQIVTNDLKSLDEMMGR
;
A
#
# COMPACT_ATOMS: atom_id res chain seq x y z
N MET A 1 0.37 26.93 -13.84
CA MET A 1 1.39 27.11 -12.80
C MET A 1 1.89 25.73 -12.43
N SER A 2 3.10 25.39 -12.86
CA SER A 2 3.73 24.10 -12.59
C SER A 2 4.19 24.10 -11.13
N ILE A 3 3.58 23.26 -10.30
CA ILE A 3 4.03 23.06 -8.92
C ILE A 3 5.25 22.13 -9.02
N LEU A 4 6.46 22.70 -8.97
CA LEU A 4 7.65 21.91 -8.67
C LEU A 4 7.47 21.34 -7.26
N LEU A 5 7.17 20.05 -7.17
CA LEU A 5 7.38 19.30 -5.94
C LEU A 5 8.89 19.25 -5.71
N GLU A 6 9.43 20.21 -4.96
CA GLU A 6 10.79 20.08 -4.44
C GLU A 6 10.85 18.79 -3.63
N ALA A 7 11.70 17.86 -4.06
CA ALA A 7 12.02 16.67 -3.28
C ALA A 7 12.62 17.14 -1.95
N ARG A 8 11.85 17.03 -0.87
CA ARG A 8 12.36 17.29 0.47
C ARG A 8 13.52 16.33 0.71
N PRO A 9 14.70 16.83 1.14
CA PRO A 9 15.83 15.97 1.43
C PRO A 9 15.42 14.92 2.47
N TYR A 10 15.76 13.66 2.18
CA TYR A 10 15.49 12.53 3.07
C TYR A 10 16.12 12.82 4.44
N ARG A 11 15.25 13.11 5.42
CA ARG A 11 15.66 13.27 6.80
C ARG A 11 15.31 11.98 7.54
N PRO A 12 16.30 11.25 8.08
CA PRO A 12 16.02 10.09 8.90
C PRO A 12 15.08 10.50 10.05
N PHE A 13 14.04 9.70 10.28
CA PHE A 13 13.15 9.89 11.44
C PHE A 13 13.96 9.78 12.72
N LYS A 14 13.72 10.70 13.65
CA LYS A 14 14.45 10.74 14.92
C LYS A 14 13.92 9.72 15.91
N SER A 15 12.68 9.24 15.73
CA SER A 15 12.07 8.22 16.56
C SER A 15 11.11 7.34 15.76
N SER A 16 10.81 6.16 16.31
CA SER A 16 9.80 5.25 15.78
C SER A 16 8.37 5.83 15.83
N GLU A 17 8.15 6.80 16.72
CA GLU A 17 6.87 7.50 16.89
C GLU A 17 6.64 8.54 15.79
N GLU A 18 7.67 9.29 15.40
CA GLU A 18 7.60 10.23 14.26
C GLU A 18 7.25 9.51 12.96
N TYR A 19 7.85 8.33 12.73
CA TYR A 19 7.50 7.46 11.60
C TYR A 19 6.04 7.01 11.66
N LEU A 20 5.57 6.63 12.85
CA LEU A 20 4.19 6.18 13.02
C LEU A 20 3.19 7.29 12.72
N ILE A 21 3.48 8.52 13.15
CA ILE A 21 2.66 9.69 12.86
C ILE A 21 2.61 9.96 11.36
N ALA A 22 3.75 9.91 10.66
CA ALA A 22 3.78 10.09 9.21
C ALA A 22 2.94 9.03 8.45
N MET A 23 2.97 7.77 8.91
CA MET A 23 2.12 6.73 8.35
C MET A 23 0.62 6.97 8.64
N LYS A 24 0.28 7.49 9.83
CA LYS A 24 -1.10 7.88 10.17
C LYS A 24 -1.57 9.05 9.31
N GLU A 25 -0.72 10.05 9.07
CA GLU A 25 -0.99 11.18 8.18
C GLU A 25 -1.35 10.70 6.78
N ASP A 26 -0.49 9.85 6.20
CA ASP A 26 -0.70 9.29 4.86
C ASP A 26 -1.99 8.46 4.76
N LEU A 27 -2.25 7.59 5.74
CA LEU A 27 -3.49 6.81 5.79
C LEU A 27 -4.74 7.68 5.99
N ALA A 28 -4.65 8.74 6.80
CA ALA A 28 -5.75 9.67 7.03
C ALA A 28 -6.10 10.45 5.74
N GLU A 29 -5.09 10.95 5.03
CA GLU A 29 -5.27 11.62 3.75
C GLU A 29 -5.88 10.67 2.71
N TRP A 30 -5.36 9.46 2.62
CA TRP A 30 -5.88 8.41 1.74
C TRP A 30 -7.35 8.07 2.03
N LEU A 31 -7.70 7.82 3.29
CA LEU A 31 -9.08 7.51 3.67
C LEU A 31 -10.01 8.69 3.46
N ASN A 32 -9.57 9.93 3.65
CA ASN A 32 -10.36 11.12 3.34
C ASN A 32 -10.59 11.30 1.83
N ALA A 33 -9.61 10.94 0.99
CA ALA A 33 -9.78 10.97 -0.46
C ALA A 33 -10.85 9.97 -0.93
N LEU A 34 -10.97 8.82 -0.25
CA LEU A 34 -11.98 7.80 -0.54
C LEU A 34 -13.33 8.08 0.15
N TYR A 35 -13.30 8.62 1.36
CA TYR A 35 -14.44 8.84 2.26
C TYR A 35 -14.35 10.23 2.93
N PRO A 36 -14.72 11.30 2.20
CA PRO A 36 -14.57 12.67 2.69
C PRO A 36 -15.34 12.97 3.99
N GLU A 37 -16.36 12.17 4.31
CA GLU A 37 -17.16 12.29 5.53
C GLU A 37 -16.40 11.92 6.81
N LEU A 38 -15.31 11.16 6.71
CA LEU A 38 -14.56 10.68 7.89
C LEU A 38 -13.76 11.80 8.56
N ARG A 39 -13.31 12.81 7.79
CA ARG A 39 -12.55 13.98 8.27
C ARG A 39 -11.44 13.59 9.24
N MET A 40 -10.63 12.63 8.81
CA MET A 40 -9.53 12.07 9.59
C MET A 40 -8.33 13.01 9.61
N ASN A 41 -7.63 13.02 10.73
CA ASN A 41 -6.30 13.58 10.90
C ASN A 41 -5.50 12.65 11.84
N PRO A 42 -4.20 12.88 12.05
CA PRO A 42 -3.37 11.96 12.85
C PRO A 42 -3.85 11.81 14.30
N ASP A 43 -4.41 12.88 14.86
CA ASP A 43 -4.87 12.93 16.25
C ASP A 43 -6.15 12.11 16.45
N ASN A 44 -7.09 12.18 15.51
CA ASN A 44 -8.39 11.51 15.59
C ASN A 44 -8.47 10.21 14.79
N PHE A 45 -7.41 9.83 14.08
CA PHE A 45 -7.39 8.71 13.13
C PHE A 45 -7.99 7.45 13.74
N MET A 46 -7.50 7.08 14.92
CA MET A 46 -7.91 5.87 15.61
C MET A 46 -9.33 5.99 16.18
N ASP A 47 -9.76 7.17 16.62
CA ASP A 47 -11.12 7.44 17.11
C ASP A 47 -12.15 7.31 15.98
N ARG A 48 -11.76 7.64 14.75
CA ARG A 48 -12.63 7.47 13.58
C ARG A 48 -12.80 6.01 13.15
N LEU A 49 -11.88 5.14 13.56
CA LEU A 49 -11.87 3.72 13.21
C LEU A 49 -12.41 2.81 14.32
N ASP A 50 -12.46 3.28 15.57
CA ASP A 50 -12.74 2.48 16.77
C ASP A 50 -14.18 1.93 16.90
N THR A 51 -15.06 2.22 15.95
CA THR A 51 -16.37 1.56 15.80
C THR A 51 -16.31 0.33 14.91
N GLY A 52 -15.20 0.14 14.18
CA GLY A 52 -15.03 -0.86 13.13
C GLY A 52 -15.82 -0.58 11.84
N VAL A 53 -16.74 0.40 11.85
CA VAL A 53 -17.64 0.65 10.72
C VAL A 53 -16.89 1.13 9.47
N ALA A 54 -15.96 2.06 9.64
CA ALA A 54 -15.20 2.62 8.52
C ALA A 54 -14.35 1.55 7.82
N ILE A 55 -13.65 0.70 8.58
CA ILE A 55 -12.81 -0.37 8.02
C ILE A 55 -13.64 -1.48 7.36
N CYS A 56 -14.80 -1.85 7.91
CA CYS A 56 -15.71 -2.80 7.26
C CYS A 56 -16.29 -2.24 5.96
N LYS A 57 -16.69 -0.96 5.93
CA LYS A 57 -17.11 -0.29 4.69
C LYS A 57 -15.99 -0.29 3.66
N HIS A 58 -14.76 0.00 4.08
CA HIS A 58 -13.61 -0.03 3.19
C HIS A 58 -13.39 -1.43 2.60
N ALA A 59 -13.42 -2.49 3.41
CA ALA A 59 -13.30 -3.88 2.95
C ALA A 59 -14.33 -4.22 1.84
N ASN A 60 -15.59 -3.82 2.02
CA ASN A 60 -16.63 -4.03 1.02
C ASN A 60 -16.38 -3.24 -0.27
N ASN A 61 -15.83 -2.03 -0.17
CA ASN A 61 -15.42 -1.26 -1.34
C ASN A 61 -14.22 -1.88 -2.07
N VAL A 62 -13.26 -2.48 -1.35
CA VAL A 62 -12.15 -3.24 -1.96
C VAL A 62 -12.68 -4.44 -2.72
N ARG A 63 -13.63 -5.18 -2.14
CA ARG A 63 -14.32 -6.28 -2.82
C ARG A 63 -15.02 -5.80 -4.10
N LYS A 64 -15.74 -4.68 -4.04
CA LYS A 64 -16.41 -4.10 -5.20
C LYS A 64 -15.41 -3.69 -6.30
N ALA A 65 -14.29 -3.09 -5.93
CA ALA A 65 -13.23 -2.75 -6.89
C ALA A 65 -12.64 -4.00 -7.55
N ALA A 66 -12.43 -5.09 -6.80
CA ALA A 66 -11.98 -6.36 -7.35
C ALA A 66 -12.98 -6.95 -8.37
N LEU A 67 -14.28 -6.88 -8.07
CA LEU A 67 -15.35 -7.29 -8.99
C LEU A 67 -15.32 -6.47 -10.29
N ASP A 68 -15.24 -5.14 -10.17
CA ASP A 68 -15.17 -4.24 -11.32
C ASP A 68 -13.90 -4.48 -12.16
N TYR A 69 -12.77 -4.79 -11.50
CA TYR A 69 -11.53 -5.16 -12.17
C TYR A 69 -11.69 -6.42 -13.03
N VAL A 70 -12.27 -7.49 -12.46
CA VAL A 70 -12.52 -8.74 -13.21
C VAL A 70 -13.46 -8.50 -14.39
N ALA A 71 -14.55 -7.76 -14.18
CA ALA A 71 -15.50 -7.44 -15.24
C ALA A 71 -14.85 -6.67 -16.39
N ARG A 72 -14.02 -5.66 -16.09
CA ARG A 72 -13.26 -4.89 -17.09
C ARG A 72 -12.28 -5.77 -17.87
N ARG A 73 -11.59 -6.68 -17.19
CA ARG A 73 -10.65 -7.61 -17.84
C ARG A 73 -11.36 -8.57 -18.80
N GLN A 74 -12.50 -9.12 -18.38
CA GLN A 74 -13.32 -10.00 -19.22
C GLN A 74 -13.88 -9.27 -20.44
N ALA A 75 -14.35 -8.03 -20.28
CA ALA A 75 -14.83 -7.20 -21.38
C ALA A 75 -13.74 -6.92 -22.44
N ARG A 76 -12.48 -6.75 -22.00
CA ARG A 76 -11.31 -6.57 -22.88
C ARG A 76 -10.77 -7.86 -23.49
N LYS A 77 -11.36 -9.03 -23.20
CA LYS A 77 -10.93 -10.36 -23.68
C LYS A 77 -9.44 -10.68 -23.40
N ILE A 78 -8.88 -10.12 -22.34
CA ILE A 78 -7.49 -10.38 -21.95
C ILE A 78 -7.42 -11.75 -21.25
N MET A 79 -6.81 -12.74 -21.91
CA MET A 79 -6.71 -14.13 -21.45
C MET A 79 -5.40 -14.48 -20.70
N THR A 80 -4.54 -13.50 -20.41
CA THR A 80 -3.32 -13.77 -19.62
C THR A 80 -3.68 -14.06 -18.16
N ARG A 81 -3.00 -15.03 -17.53
CA ARG A 81 -3.17 -15.33 -16.10
C ARG A 81 -2.20 -14.44 -15.33
N SER A 82 -2.72 -13.48 -14.58
CA SER A 82 -1.88 -12.53 -13.83
C SER A 82 -2.05 -12.70 -12.32
N ILE A 83 -1.07 -12.25 -11.54
CA ILE A 83 -1.11 -12.32 -10.06
C ILE A 83 -2.29 -11.50 -9.53
N THR A 84 -2.62 -10.39 -10.20
CA THR A 84 -3.81 -9.60 -9.87
C THR A 84 -5.09 -10.40 -10.08
N SER A 85 -5.13 -11.20 -11.14
CA SER A 85 -6.29 -12.04 -11.47
C SER A 85 -6.49 -13.19 -10.47
N SER A 86 -5.42 -13.77 -9.94
CA SER A 86 -5.51 -14.83 -8.93
C SER A 86 -6.01 -14.32 -7.57
N LEU A 87 -5.77 -13.05 -7.24
CA LEU A 87 -6.34 -12.39 -6.05
C LEU A 87 -7.79 -11.92 -6.28
N ALA A 88 -8.11 -11.41 -7.46
CA ALA A 88 -9.43 -10.83 -7.73
C ALA A 88 -10.54 -11.89 -7.86
N MET A 89 -10.24 -13.06 -8.46
CA MET A 89 -11.26 -14.08 -8.74
C MET A 89 -11.92 -14.65 -7.46
N PRO A 90 -11.15 -15.03 -6.41
CA PRO A 90 -11.73 -15.48 -5.15
C PRO A 90 -12.58 -14.41 -4.45
N MET A 91 -12.18 -13.13 -4.54
CA MET A 91 -12.93 -12.02 -3.95
C MET A 91 -14.32 -11.84 -4.58
N CYS A 92 -14.49 -12.19 -5.86
CA CYS A 92 -15.78 -12.11 -6.54
C CYS A 92 -16.82 -13.08 -5.98
N GLN A 93 -16.38 -14.18 -5.36
CA GLN A 93 -17.25 -15.25 -4.82
C GLN A 93 -17.56 -15.06 -3.33
N MET A 94 -16.88 -14.13 -2.66
CA MET A 94 -17.03 -13.87 -1.24
C MET A 94 -18.27 -13.01 -0.98
N ALA A 95 -18.87 -13.13 0.21
CA ALA A 95 -19.90 -12.21 0.68
C ALA A 95 -19.28 -10.90 1.17
N ASP A 96 -20.12 -9.87 1.32
CA ASP A 96 -19.71 -8.63 1.99
C ASP A 96 -19.39 -8.91 3.46
N VAL A 97 -18.43 -8.16 3.99
CA VAL A 97 -18.13 -8.10 5.43
C VAL A 97 -19.35 -7.54 6.15
N ALA A 98 -19.95 -8.37 7.01
CA ALA A 98 -21.05 -7.98 7.86
C ALA A 98 -20.55 -7.04 8.98
N PHE A 99 -21.29 -5.96 9.23
CA PHE A 99 -21.02 -5.04 10.33
C PHE A 99 -22.30 -4.35 10.80
N LEU A 100 -22.31 -3.90 12.05
CA LEU A 100 -23.38 -3.10 12.63
C LEU A 100 -23.08 -1.60 12.45
N PRO A 101 -23.84 -0.84 11.63
CA PRO A 101 -23.54 0.57 11.34
C PRO A 101 -23.68 1.49 12.55
N ASN A 102 -24.53 1.13 13.51
CA ASN A 102 -24.83 1.93 14.70
C ASN A 102 -24.00 1.50 15.93
N ALA A 103 -22.92 0.74 15.72
CA ALA A 103 -22.01 0.36 16.79
C ALA A 103 -21.41 1.62 17.44
N LYS A 104 -21.32 1.61 18.77
CA LYS A 104 -20.68 2.68 19.54
C LYS A 104 -19.26 2.26 19.92
N ALA A 105 -18.36 3.23 19.96
CA ALA A 105 -16.97 3.03 20.38
C ALA A 105 -16.90 2.30 21.73
N GLY A 106 -15.94 1.38 21.88
CA GLY A 106 -15.72 0.60 23.11
C GLY A 106 -16.74 -0.52 23.38
N THR A 107 -17.79 -0.69 22.56
CA THR A 107 -18.80 -1.74 22.76
C THR A 107 -18.36 -3.09 22.20
N PHE A 108 -19.02 -4.17 22.63
CA PHE A 108 -18.85 -5.50 22.03
C PHE A 108 -19.16 -5.49 20.52
N PHE A 109 -20.16 -4.73 20.08
CA PHE A 109 -20.48 -4.59 18.66
C PHE A 109 -19.34 -3.93 17.85
N ALA A 110 -18.64 -2.96 18.43
CA ALA A 110 -17.46 -2.38 17.78
C ALA A 110 -16.33 -3.41 17.66
N ARG A 111 -16.07 -4.20 18.71
CA ARG A 111 -15.11 -5.31 18.67
C ARG A 111 -15.48 -6.38 17.63
N ASP A 112 -16.77 -6.68 17.50
CA ASP A 112 -17.29 -7.64 16.52
C ASP A 112 -17.09 -7.14 15.09
N ASN A 113 -17.43 -5.86 14.80
CA ASN A 113 -17.13 -5.23 13.52
C ASN A 113 -15.64 -5.35 13.16
N VAL A 114 -14.74 -5.00 14.09
CA VAL A 114 -13.29 -5.07 13.88
C VAL A 114 -12.84 -6.53 13.67
N SER A 115 -13.39 -7.48 14.41
CA SER A 115 -13.10 -8.91 14.24
C SER A 115 -13.53 -9.42 12.86
N ASN A 116 -14.69 -8.99 12.37
CA ASN A 116 -15.17 -9.34 11.02
C ASN A 116 -14.24 -8.79 9.93
N PHE A 117 -13.76 -7.55 10.11
CA PHE A 117 -12.75 -6.96 9.22
C PHE A 117 -11.43 -7.76 9.22
N ILE A 118 -10.90 -8.10 10.39
CA ILE A 118 -9.65 -8.88 10.51
C ILE A 118 -9.80 -10.26 9.86
N SER A 119 -10.95 -10.92 10.09
CA SER A 119 -11.27 -12.20 9.45
C SER A 119 -11.28 -12.09 7.92
N TRP A 120 -11.86 -11.02 7.38
CA TRP A 120 -11.84 -10.76 5.93
C TRP A 120 -10.42 -10.49 5.41
N CYS A 121 -9.61 -9.71 6.11
CA CYS A 121 -8.22 -9.46 5.73
C CYS A 121 -7.42 -10.77 5.59
N ARG A 122 -7.59 -11.69 6.55
CA ARG A 122 -6.96 -13.01 6.53
C ARG A 122 -7.48 -13.87 5.38
N ASN A 123 -8.79 -14.08 5.33
CA ASN A 123 -9.40 -15.14 4.54
C ASN A 123 -9.68 -14.74 3.09
N SER A 124 -9.96 -13.45 2.86
CA SER A 124 -10.38 -12.95 1.54
C SER A 124 -9.27 -12.17 0.85
N LEU A 125 -8.59 -11.28 1.59
CA LEU A 125 -7.52 -10.44 1.01
C LEU A 125 -6.14 -11.11 1.05
N GLY A 126 -5.98 -12.17 1.86
CA GLY A 126 -4.75 -12.95 1.97
C GLY A 126 -3.61 -12.19 2.65
N ILE A 127 -3.93 -11.37 3.65
CA ILE A 127 -2.95 -10.71 4.51
C ILE A 127 -2.39 -11.75 5.48
N ILE A 128 -1.06 -11.80 5.56
CA ILE A 128 -0.34 -12.74 6.43
C ILE A 128 -0.54 -12.39 7.91
N ASP A 129 -0.57 -13.40 8.77
CA ASP A 129 -0.93 -13.22 10.18
C ASP A 129 -0.04 -12.24 10.95
N CYS A 130 1.24 -12.13 10.60
CA CYS A 130 2.15 -11.18 11.27
C CYS A 130 1.87 -9.70 10.95
N LEU A 131 1.04 -9.41 9.95
CA LEU A 131 0.58 -8.07 9.62
C LEU A 131 -0.84 -7.79 10.14
N LEU A 132 -1.53 -8.80 10.66
CA LEU A 132 -2.85 -8.62 11.25
C LEU A 132 -2.73 -8.09 12.69
N PHE A 133 -3.73 -7.31 13.08
CA PHE A 133 -3.88 -6.81 14.44
C PHE A 133 -5.03 -7.54 15.15
N GLU A 134 -5.12 -7.39 16.46
CA GLU A 134 -6.25 -7.88 17.26
C GLU A 134 -7.31 -6.80 17.45
N SER A 135 -8.57 -7.16 17.70
CA SER A 135 -9.63 -6.16 17.92
C SER A 135 -9.30 -5.17 19.04
N ASP A 136 -8.61 -5.63 20.09
CA ASP A 136 -8.22 -4.78 21.21
C ASP A 136 -7.11 -3.77 20.85
N ASP A 137 -6.30 -4.03 19.83
CA ASP A 137 -5.26 -3.10 19.38
C ASP A 137 -5.86 -1.76 18.93
N LEU A 138 -7.02 -1.83 18.27
CA LEU A 138 -7.78 -0.66 17.84
C LEU A 138 -8.74 -0.15 18.92
N ILE A 139 -9.57 -1.04 19.49
CA ILE A 139 -10.66 -0.65 20.41
C ILE A 139 -10.13 -0.14 21.74
N MET A 140 -9.08 -0.79 22.27
CA MET A 140 -8.48 -0.44 23.57
C MET A 140 -7.15 0.31 23.42
N ARG A 141 -6.77 0.67 22.18
CA ARG A 141 -5.51 1.34 21.86
C ARG A 141 -4.27 0.61 22.39
N LYS A 142 -4.29 -0.72 22.37
CA LYS A 142 -3.14 -1.51 22.85
C LYS A 142 -1.93 -1.41 21.91
N ASN A 143 -2.15 -1.33 20.60
CA ASN A 143 -1.06 -1.31 19.63
C ASN A 143 -1.47 -0.62 18.30
N GLU A 144 -1.25 0.69 18.22
CA GLU A 144 -1.57 1.45 17.02
C GLU A 144 -0.78 1.01 15.77
N ARG A 145 0.47 0.57 15.99
CA ARG A 145 1.38 0.14 14.92
C ARG A 145 0.83 -1.03 14.13
N HIS A 146 0.29 -2.05 14.81
CA HIS A 146 -0.27 -3.20 14.12
C HIS A 146 -1.46 -2.82 13.25
N VAL A 147 -2.33 -1.90 13.73
CA VAL A 147 -3.47 -1.40 12.94
C VAL A 147 -2.99 -0.69 11.67
N ILE A 148 -2.03 0.22 11.82
CA ILE A 148 -1.48 1.01 10.71
C ILE A 148 -0.81 0.11 9.66
N LEU A 149 0.02 -0.85 10.09
CA LEU A 149 0.68 -1.79 9.19
C LEU A 149 -0.32 -2.67 8.41
N CYS A 150 -1.36 -3.13 9.10
CA CYS A 150 -2.43 -3.90 8.47
C CYS A 150 -3.14 -3.07 7.38
N LEU A 151 -3.50 -1.81 7.68
CA LEU A 151 -4.19 -0.93 6.72
C LEU A 151 -3.33 -0.58 5.50
N LEU A 152 -2.02 -0.42 5.66
CA LEU A 152 -1.10 -0.25 4.54
C LEU A 152 -1.07 -1.48 3.63
N GLU A 153 -1.06 -2.69 4.19
CA GLU A 153 -1.13 -3.91 3.39
C GLU A 153 -2.50 -4.05 2.70
N VAL A 154 -3.60 -3.66 3.36
CA VAL A 154 -4.93 -3.57 2.71
C VAL A 154 -4.90 -2.63 1.52
N ALA A 155 -4.30 -1.45 1.67
CA ALA A 155 -4.16 -0.47 0.60
C ALA A 155 -3.30 -1.01 -0.55
N ARG A 156 -2.18 -1.68 -0.24
CA ARG A 156 -1.30 -2.32 -1.24
C ARG A 156 -2.05 -3.36 -2.07
N ARG A 157 -2.89 -4.18 -1.44
CA ARG A 157 -3.74 -5.16 -2.12
C ARG A 157 -4.84 -4.49 -2.94
N GLY A 158 -5.54 -3.51 -2.36
CA GLY A 158 -6.61 -2.75 -3.02
C GLY A 158 -6.13 -2.01 -4.28
N ALA A 159 -4.91 -1.47 -4.25
CA ALA A 159 -4.30 -0.78 -5.38
C ALA A 159 -4.09 -1.67 -6.62
N LYS A 160 -4.01 -3.00 -6.44
CA LYS A 160 -3.95 -3.95 -7.56
C LYS A 160 -5.28 -3.99 -8.34
N PHE A 161 -6.39 -3.66 -7.69
CA PHE A 161 -7.71 -3.57 -8.32
C PHE A 161 -8.03 -2.17 -8.84
N GLY A 162 -7.05 -1.26 -8.87
CA GLY A 162 -7.22 0.11 -9.36
C GLY A 162 -7.80 1.10 -8.35
N MET A 163 -7.85 0.75 -7.06
CA MET A 163 -8.16 1.74 -6.01
C MET A 163 -7.01 2.71 -5.81
N LEU A 164 -7.33 3.93 -5.38
CA LEU A 164 -6.33 4.91 -4.95
C LEU A 164 -5.52 4.32 -3.78
N ALA A 165 -4.22 4.58 -3.75
CA ALA A 165 -3.30 4.09 -2.72
C ALA A 165 -2.69 5.28 -1.94
N PRO A 166 -2.34 5.11 -0.66
CA PRO A 166 -1.56 6.08 0.10
C PRO A 166 -0.22 6.38 -0.59
N MET A 167 0.35 7.56 -0.36
CA MET A 167 1.60 7.98 -0.98
C MET A 167 2.75 7.02 -0.67
N LEU A 168 2.80 6.48 0.56
CA LEU A 168 3.84 5.52 0.94
C LEU A 168 3.82 4.28 0.02
N VAL A 169 2.65 3.72 -0.23
CA VAL A 169 2.47 2.56 -1.12
C VAL A 169 2.78 2.92 -2.58
N GLN A 170 2.45 4.14 -3.02
CA GLN A 170 2.79 4.61 -4.36
C GLN A 170 4.32 4.72 -4.55
N MET A 171 5.02 5.27 -3.56
CA MET A 171 6.48 5.39 -3.56
C MET A 171 7.16 4.01 -3.55
N GLU A 172 6.70 3.08 -2.72
CA GLU A 172 7.18 1.69 -2.71
C GLU A 172 7.12 1.08 -4.13
N ARG A 173 5.96 1.18 -4.79
CA ARG A 173 5.77 0.68 -6.16
C ARG A 173 6.60 1.42 -7.21
N GLN A 174 6.96 2.67 -6.96
CA GLN A 174 7.86 3.40 -7.84
C GLN A 174 9.29 2.87 -7.70
N ILE A 175 9.76 2.71 -6.47
CA ILE A 175 11.09 2.16 -6.17
C ILE A 175 11.23 0.75 -6.75
N ASP A 176 10.25 -0.13 -6.55
CA ASP A 176 10.28 -1.49 -7.09
C ASP A 176 10.38 -1.51 -8.63
N ARG A 177 9.73 -0.57 -9.32
CA ARG A 177 9.81 -0.43 -10.78
C ARG A 177 11.18 0.05 -11.24
N GLU A 178 11.77 1.01 -10.53
CA GLU A 178 13.11 1.52 -10.82
C GLU A 178 14.15 0.41 -10.65
N ILE A 179 14.11 -0.33 -9.53
CA ILE A 179 15.00 -1.48 -9.28
C ILE A 179 14.83 -2.57 -10.35
N ALA A 180 13.59 -2.91 -10.72
CA ALA A 180 13.33 -3.91 -11.75
C ALA A 180 13.85 -3.47 -13.13
N ALA A 181 13.75 -2.18 -13.47
CA ALA A 181 14.28 -1.63 -14.71
C ALA A 181 15.82 -1.64 -14.73
N GLU A 182 16.46 -1.26 -13.64
CA GLU A 182 17.92 -1.32 -13.49
C GLU A 182 18.46 -2.74 -13.61
N ASN A 183 17.79 -3.72 -13.01
CA ASN A 183 18.14 -5.14 -13.14
C ASN A 183 18.02 -5.60 -14.59
N LYS A 184 16.94 -5.24 -15.30
CA LYS A 184 16.78 -5.57 -16.74
C LYS A 184 17.85 -4.90 -17.62
N ALA A 185 18.26 -3.68 -17.29
CA ALA A 185 19.32 -2.97 -18.01
C ALA A 185 20.72 -3.54 -17.73
N SER A 186 20.95 -4.05 -16.53
CA SER A 186 22.25 -4.61 -16.10
C SER A 186 22.47 -6.05 -16.60
N TYR A 187 21.41 -6.85 -16.71
CA TYR A 187 21.44 -8.21 -17.28
C TYR A 187 20.90 -8.18 -18.71
N GLY A 188 21.71 -7.70 -19.65
CA GLY A 188 21.34 -7.55 -21.07
C GLY A 188 20.70 -8.82 -21.67
N THR A 189 19.56 -8.62 -22.35
CA THR A 189 18.88 -9.53 -23.30
C THR A 189 19.32 -11.00 -23.30
N GLY A 190 18.62 -11.82 -22.53
CA GLY A 190 18.45 -13.25 -22.79
C GLY A 190 16.95 -13.56 -22.77
N ASN A 191 16.40 -14.01 -23.90
CA ASN A 191 15.00 -14.39 -24.08
C ASN A 191 14.45 -15.20 -22.89
N ASP A 192 13.38 -14.72 -22.28
CA ASP A 192 12.22 -15.56 -21.99
C ASP A 192 10.94 -14.72 -22.01
N GLU A 193 10.01 -15.12 -22.86
CA GLU A 193 8.66 -14.58 -22.97
C GLU A 193 7.87 -14.99 -21.72
N SER A 194 7.67 -14.10 -20.75
CA SER A 194 6.47 -14.05 -19.88
C SER A 194 6.63 -13.04 -18.74
N ASP A 195 6.14 -11.82 -18.93
CA ASP A 195 5.22 -11.16 -17.99
C ASP A 195 4.81 -9.80 -18.56
N ASP A 196 3.78 -9.83 -19.40
CA ASP A 196 2.97 -8.66 -19.74
C ASP A 196 2.18 -8.24 -18.49
N GLU A 197 2.82 -7.55 -17.56
CA GLU A 197 2.09 -6.95 -16.43
C GLU A 197 2.63 -5.59 -15.99
N TYR A 198 3.05 -4.72 -16.92
CA TYR A 198 3.31 -3.30 -16.57
C TYR A 198 2.91 -2.27 -17.63
N GLU A 199 2.28 -2.66 -18.73
CA GLU A 199 1.71 -1.73 -19.71
C GLU A 199 0.18 -1.75 -19.67
N GLU A 200 -0.41 -1.08 -18.68
CA GLU A 200 -1.77 -0.57 -18.88
C GLU A 200 -2.06 0.65 -18.00
N MET A 201 -1.31 1.73 -18.25
CA MET A 201 -1.78 3.09 -18.01
C MET A 201 -0.96 4.08 -18.84
N GLN A 202 -1.38 4.34 -20.07
CA GLN A 202 -1.13 5.63 -20.73
C GLN A 202 -2.46 6.22 -21.16
N PRO A 203 -2.63 7.54 -20.99
CA PRO A 203 -2.52 8.39 -22.16
C PRO A 203 -1.28 9.30 -22.08
N ALA A 204 -0.88 9.73 -23.27
CA ALA A 204 0.31 10.48 -23.62
C ALA A 204 0.64 11.71 -22.74
N GLU A 205 1.96 11.95 -22.63
CA GLU A 205 2.68 13.24 -22.72
C GLU A 205 3.72 13.49 -21.62
N THR A 206 4.90 13.92 -22.11
CA THR A 206 6.07 14.49 -21.43
C THR A 206 7.08 13.55 -20.76
N CYS A 207 8.05 13.14 -21.57
CA CYS A 207 9.42 12.88 -21.17
C CYS A 207 9.98 14.09 -20.39
N LEU A 208 10.23 13.92 -19.09
CA LEU A 208 11.08 14.82 -18.32
C LEU A 208 12.36 14.08 -17.98
N ILE A 209 13.41 14.38 -18.76
CA ILE A 209 14.79 14.17 -18.36
C ILE A 209 15.05 15.08 -17.17
N TYR A 210 15.34 14.54 -15.99
CA TYR A 210 16.38 15.02 -15.06
C TYR A 210 16.51 14.02 -13.90
N GLY A 211 17.67 13.37 -13.82
CA GLY A 211 18.14 12.62 -12.66
C GLY A 211 19.67 12.79 -12.54
N PRO A 212 20.23 12.81 -11.33
CA PRO A 212 21.68 12.98 -11.15
C PRO A 212 22.42 11.81 -11.79
N GLN A 213 23.53 12.12 -12.49
CA GLN A 213 24.39 11.10 -13.09
C GLN A 213 24.94 10.15 -12.02
N PRO A 214 25.15 8.86 -12.35
CA PRO A 214 25.73 7.90 -11.43
C PRO A 214 27.10 8.38 -10.96
N GLN A 215 27.29 8.38 -9.64
CA GLN A 215 28.55 8.71 -9.03
C GLN A 215 29.55 7.60 -9.37
N ILE A 216 30.57 7.92 -10.17
CA ILE A 216 31.68 7.01 -10.45
C ILE A 216 32.40 6.79 -9.13
N VAL A 217 32.26 5.59 -8.55
CA VAL A 217 33.12 5.14 -7.46
C VAL A 217 34.46 4.77 -8.09
N THR A 218 35.39 5.72 -8.16
CA THR A 218 36.79 5.40 -8.45
C THR A 218 37.31 4.63 -7.24
N ASN A 219 37.50 3.33 -7.43
CA ASN A 219 38.00 2.41 -6.43
C ASN A 219 39.51 2.63 -6.24
N ASP A 220 39.90 3.78 -5.68
CA ASP A 220 41.27 4.11 -5.30
C ASP A 220 41.42 4.00 -3.77
N LEU A 221 40.96 2.89 -3.20
CA LEU A 221 41.32 2.51 -1.84
C LEU A 221 42.76 1.97 -1.87
N LYS A 222 43.74 2.84 -1.58
CA LYS A 222 45.05 2.37 -1.14
C LYS A 222 44.86 1.55 0.13
N SER A 223 45.33 0.31 0.11
CA SER A 223 45.32 -0.56 1.29
C SER A 223 46.15 0.09 2.40
N LEU A 224 45.64 0.03 3.64
CA LEU A 224 46.29 0.56 4.86
C LEU A 224 47.74 0.06 5.04
N ASP A 225 48.08 -1.07 4.42
CA ASP A 225 49.40 -1.70 4.42
C ASP A 225 50.43 -0.94 3.54
N GLU A 226 50.00 -0.10 2.59
CA GLU A 226 50.88 0.75 1.77
C GLU A 226 51.20 2.10 2.42
N MET A 227 50.43 2.53 3.43
CA MET A 227 50.65 3.81 4.13
C MET A 227 51.62 3.67 5.31
N MET A 228 51.93 2.44 5.71
CA MET A 228 52.88 2.11 6.78
C MET A 228 54.13 1.43 6.19
N GLY A 229 54.80 2.12 5.26
CA GLY A 229 56.12 1.70 4.80
C GLY A 229 57.18 1.94 5.88
N ARG A 230 57.84 0.86 6.31
CA ARG A 230 59.15 0.75 6.99
C ARG A 230 59.58 1.86 7.98
#